data_AF-A0A401PWA7-F1
#
_entry.id   AF-A0A401PWA7-F1
#
_cell.length_a   1.000
_cell.length_b   1.000
_cell.length_c   1.000
_cell.angle_alpha   90.00
_cell.angle_beta   90.00
_cell.angle_gamma   90.00
#
_symmetry.space_group_name_H-M   'P 1'
#
loop_
_entity.id
_entity.type
_entity.pdbx_description
1 polymer ?
#
loop_
_entity_poly.entity_id
_entity_poly.type
_entity_poly.pdbx_seq_one_letter_code
_entity_poly.pdbx_strand_id
1 'polypeptide(L)'
;SEWDIVLCKYCGSSGTHLACSLLESYMEDWECPECRDIVYKSEKLRKRRLEEDIKSPKRKFSDNQELLHSPSKCPRLSSETRKECRKCQIFTTRPLPDILKDLRSQIKLNVISRINVDRTNVWEGALREMRRKMFRPTSTLCVTFSDDARKPQVAVDLGNPCREFLCLLMHHLANSVLFEGSATSKNMTLNSRALRCDWYYEAGRMIAVSIVHGGPSPNFFSTTLFHCLAYGPEVTEPTMEDVTHFEMAQKIKKVAEARVRRIKWQDSQ
;
A
#
# COMPACT_ATOMS: atom_id res chain seq x y z
N SER A 1 -10.69 1.29 -35.46
CA SER A 1 -10.34 2.66 -35.06
C SER A 1 -11.56 3.59 -34.93
N GLU A 2 -12.69 3.14 -34.37
CA GLU A 2 -13.86 4.04 -34.13
C GLU A 2 -14.42 3.96 -32.71
N TRP A 3 -13.94 3.02 -31.88
CA TRP A 3 -14.46 2.74 -30.55
C TRP A 3 -13.37 2.43 -29.52
N ASP A 4 -12.13 2.85 -29.80
CA ASP A 4 -11.01 2.58 -28.92
C ASP A 4 -11.12 3.50 -27.69
N ILE A 5 -11.40 2.91 -26.53
CA ILE A 5 -11.46 3.60 -25.23
C ILE A 5 -10.12 3.42 -24.55
N VAL A 6 -9.47 4.53 -24.22
CA VAL A 6 -8.29 4.54 -23.35
C VAL A 6 -8.76 4.71 -21.91
N LEU A 7 -8.46 3.74 -21.06
CA LEU A 7 -8.78 3.80 -19.63
C LEU A 7 -7.71 4.59 -18.86
N CYS A 8 -8.11 5.20 -17.75
CA CYS A 8 -7.20 5.90 -16.86
C CYS A 8 -6.18 4.91 -16.32
N LYS A 9 -4.90 5.21 -16.50
CA LYS A 9 -3.81 4.33 -16.06
C LYS A 9 -3.74 4.08 -14.55
N TYR A 10 -4.38 4.92 -13.75
CA TYR A 10 -4.36 4.80 -12.29
C TYR A 10 -5.57 4.06 -11.73
N CYS A 11 -6.78 4.47 -12.08
CA CYS A 11 -7.99 3.88 -11.52
C CYS A 11 -8.62 2.81 -12.40
N GLY A 12 -8.36 2.80 -13.71
CA GLY A 12 -9.06 1.95 -14.68
C GLY A 12 -10.58 2.19 -14.78
N SER A 13 -11.18 2.96 -13.87
CA SER A 13 -12.62 3.15 -13.71
C SER A 13 -13.18 4.29 -14.57
N SER A 14 -12.30 5.09 -15.17
CA SER A 14 -12.66 6.16 -16.10
C SER A 14 -11.97 5.89 -17.43
N GLY A 15 -12.59 6.29 -18.53
CA GLY A 15 -12.01 6.18 -19.86
C GLY A 15 -12.44 7.32 -20.77
N THR A 16 -11.70 7.50 -21.86
CA THR A 16 -12.05 8.45 -22.92
C THR A 16 -11.88 7.81 -24.29
N HIS A 17 -12.69 8.23 -25.26
CA HIS A 17 -12.56 7.76 -26.63
C HIS A 17 -11.32 8.37 -27.27
N LEU A 18 -10.44 7.53 -27.81
CA LEU A 18 -9.18 7.91 -28.46
C LEU A 18 -9.41 8.98 -29.55
N ALA A 19 -10.45 8.79 -30.38
CA ALA A 19 -10.81 9.72 -31.44
C ALA A 19 -11.34 11.07 -30.94
N CYS A 20 -12.07 11.09 -29.82
CA CYS A 20 -12.68 12.32 -29.28
C CYS A 20 -11.73 13.13 -28.38
N SER A 21 -10.67 12.50 -27.87
CA SER A 21 -9.81 13.10 -26.85
C SER A 21 -8.50 13.69 -27.40
N LEU A 22 -8.37 13.78 -28.72
CA LEU A 22 -7.15 14.27 -29.42
C LEU A 22 -5.88 13.56 -28.94
N LEU A 23 -6.01 12.35 -28.42
CA LEU A 23 -4.89 11.54 -27.96
C LEU A 23 -4.26 10.87 -29.18
N GLU A 24 -2.93 10.92 -29.25
CA GLU A 24 -2.19 10.16 -30.23
C GLU A 24 -2.50 8.66 -30.07
N SER A 25 -2.58 7.94 -31.19
CA SER A 25 -3.11 6.58 -31.24
C SER A 25 -2.32 5.53 -30.44
N TYR A 26 -1.13 5.88 -29.95
CA TYR A 26 -0.25 5.04 -29.14
C TYR A 26 -0.20 5.44 -27.65
N MET A 27 -1.04 6.39 -27.22
CA MET A 27 -0.96 6.93 -25.85
C MET A 27 -1.64 5.99 -24.84
N GLU A 28 -0.86 5.14 -24.17
CA GLU A 28 -1.34 4.24 -23.09
C GLU A 28 -1.45 4.94 -21.71
N ASP A 29 -0.90 6.15 -21.58
CA ASP A 29 -0.68 6.82 -20.29
C ASP A 29 -1.74 7.87 -19.91
N TRP A 30 -2.95 7.77 -20.47
CA TRP A 30 -4.02 8.72 -20.15
C TRP A 30 -4.41 8.66 -18.67
N GLU A 31 -4.71 9.83 -18.11
CA GLU A 31 -5.06 10.01 -16.70
C GLU A 31 -6.40 10.71 -16.63
N CYS A 32 -7.36 10.15 -15.88
CA CYS A 32 -8.59 10.87 -15.61
C CYS A 32 -8.31 12.10 -14.74
N PRO A 33 -9.13 13.16 -14.84
CA PRO A 33 -8.94 14.39 -14.07
C PRO A 33 -8.81 14.15 -12.56
N GLU A 34 -9.61 13.21 -12.02
CA GLU A 34 -9.57 12.86 -10.60
C GLU A 34 -8.23 12.26 -10.18
N CYS A 35 -7.74 11.24 -10.90
CA CYS A 35 -6.45 10.63 -10.60
C CYS A 35 -5.29 11.58 -10.85
N ARG A 36 -5.33 12.39 -11.92
CA ARG A 36 -4.33 13.41 -12.20
C ARG A 36 -4.23 14.41 -11.06
N ASP A 37 -5.37 14.89 -10.56
CA ASP A 37 -5.42 15.80 -9.43
C ASP A 37 -4.85 15.17 -8.15
N ILE A 38 -5.21 13.92 -7.87
CA ILE A 38 -4.74 13.20 -6.69
C ILE A 38 -3.22 13.04 -6.75
N VAL A 39 -2.68 12.58 -7.88
CA VAL A 39 -1.24 12.37 -8.08
C VAL A 39 -0.49 13.69 -8.03
N TYR A 40 -0.90 14.70 -8.80
CA TYR A 40 -0.21 15.98 -8.85
C TYR A 40 -0.19 16.71 -7.49
N LYS A 41 -1.31 16.67 -6.74
CA LYS A 41 -1.38 17.26 -5.40
C LYS A 41 -0.51 16.48 -4.40
N SER A 42 -0.44 15.15 -4.52
CA SER A 42 0.44 14.33 -3.68
C SER A 42 1.92 14.66 -3.89
N GLU A 43 2.36 14.80 -5.16
CA GLU A 43 3.75 15.12 -5.49
C GLU A 43 4.15 16.52 -5.03
N LYS A 44 3.26 17.51 -5.17
CA LYS A 44 3.51 18.89 -4.72
C LYS A 44 3.64 18.98 -3.19
N LEU A 45 2.89 18.17 -2.44
CA LEU A 45 3.03 18.08 -0.98
C LEU A 45 4.32 17.35 -0.58
N ARG A 46 4.69 16.28 -1.28
CA ARG A 46 5.95 15.57 -1.07
C ARG A 46 7.16 16.48 -1.31
N LYS A 47 7.15 17.29 -2.38
CA LYS A 47 8.21 18.29 -2.66
C LYS A 47 8.33 19.34 -1.56
N ARG A 48 7.21 19.92 -1.11
CA ARG A 48 7.21 20.91 0.00
C ARG A 48 7.76 20.32 1.30
N ARG A 49 7.41 19.08 1.64
CA ARG A 49 7.92 18.41 2.83
C ARG A 49 9.42 18.15 2.75
N LEU A 50 9.93 17.77 1.58
CA LEU A 50 11.37 17.62 1.33
C LEU A 50 12.12 18.96 1.47
N GLU A 51 11.52 20.07 1.02
CA GLU A 51 12.10 21.42 1.10
C GLU A 51 12.10 21.99 2.53
N GLU A 52 11.06 21.75 3.32
CA GLU A 52 11.01 22.10 4.74
C GLU A 52 12.08 21.34 5.55
N ASP A 53 12.35 20.09 5.16
CA ASP A 53 13.34 19.22 5.78
C ASP A 53 14.80 19.65 5.54
N ILE A 54 15.07 20.47 4.52
CA ILE A 54 16.41 21.01 4.18
C ILE A 54 16.74 22.27 4.98
N LYS A 55 15.73 23.00 5.48
CA LYS A 55 15.90 24.30 6.17
C LYS A 55 16.20 24.21 7.68
N SER A 56 16.38 23.01 8.24
CA SER A 56 16.76 22.84 9.67
C SER A 56 18.28 22.99 9.87
N PRO A 57 18.79 23.59 10.97
CA PRO A 57 20.21 23.89 11.12
C PRO A 57 21.05 22.62 11.26
N LYS A 58 22.04 22.45 10.36
CA LYS A 58 22.99 21.33 10.34
C LYS A 58 23.97 21.43 11.53
N ARG A 59 23.92 20.48 12.47
CA ARG A 59 25.10 20.16 13.31
C ARG A 59 25.94 19.13 12.57
N LYS A 60 27.24 19.44 12.45
CA LYS A 60 28.26 18.64 11.75
C LYS A 60 28.36 17.25 12.38
N PHE A 61 28.21 16.20 11.59
CA PHE A 61 28.71 14.86 11.90
C PHE A 61 29.40 14.29 10.67
N SER A 62 30.52 13.65 10.92
CA SER A 62 31.56 13.24 9.98
C SER A 62 31.11 12.21 8.96
N ASP A 63 31.74 12.30 7.78
CA ASP A 63 31.70 11.37 6.66
C ASP A 63 31.65 9.90 7.10
N ASN A 64 30.56 9.24 6.73
CA ASN A 64 30.61 7.89 6.21
C ASN A 64 29.50 7.77 5.16
N GLN A 65 29.92 7.40 3.97
CA GLN A 65 29.14 7.29 2.74
C GLN A 65 28.11 6.15 2.89
N GLU A 66 26.90 6.47 3.36
CA GLU A 66 25.78 5.51 3.41
C GLU A 66 24.54 6.08 2.73
N LEU A 67 24.05 5.32 1.75
CA LEU A 67 22.94 5.63 0.86
C LEU A 67 21.68 6.01 1.65
N LEU A 68 21.40 7.31 1.72
CA LEU A 68 20.06 7.82 1.98
C LEU A 68 19.16 7.26 0.87
N HIS A 69 18.37 6.22 1.20
CA HIS A 69 17.25 5.84 0.37
C HIS A 69 16.31 7.04 0.31
N SER A 70 16.43 7.79 -0.79
CA SER A 70 15.37 8.65 -1.25
C SER A 70 14.10 7.79 -1.29
N PRO A 71 12.95 8.27 -0.79
CA PRO A 71 11.71 7.53 -0.96
C PRO A 71 11.60 7.25 -2.45
N SER A 72 11.62 5.97 -2.82
CA SER A 72 11.46 5.56 -4.21
C SER A 72 10.21 6.26 -4.71
N LYS A 73 10.38 7.24 -5.62
CA LYS A 73 9.33 7.62 -6.56
C LYS A 73 8.71 6.30 -6.98
N CYS A 74 7.40 6.09 -6.82
CA CYS A 74 6.76 4.90 -7.36
C CYS A 74 7.23 4.80 -8.81
N PRO A 75 8.16 3.88 -9.14
CA PRO A 75 8.65 3.82 -10.49
C PRO A 75 7.45 3.43 -11.32
N ARG A 76 7.25 4.10 -12.45
CA ARG A 76 6.35 3.63 -13.49
C ARG A 76 6.50 2.11 -13.61
N LEU A 77 5.38 1.39 -13.70
CA LEU A 77 5.37 0.13 -14.43
C LEU A 77 5.58 0.52 -15.90
N SER A 78 6.83 0.56 -16.34
CA SER A 78 7.13 0.69 -17.76
C SER A 78 6.68 -0.60 -18.46
N SER A 79 6.50 -0.52 -19.77
CA SER A 79 6.24 -1.68 -20.63
C SER A 79 7.33 -2.77 -20.53
N GLU A 80 8.52 -2.44 -20.00
CA GLU A 80 9.59 -3.39 -19.68
C GLU A 80 9.30 -4.18 -18.38
N THR A 81 8.75 -3.54 -17.34
CA THR A 81 8.31 -4.22 -16.10
C THR A 81 7.17 -5.22 -16.36
N ARG A 82 6.32 -4.91 -17.35
CA ARG A 82 5.22 -5.78 -17.83
C ARG A 82 5.73 -7.10 -18.47
N LYS A 83 6.99 -7.14 -18.96
CA LYS A 83 7.65 -8.36 -19.47
C LYS A 83 8.41 -9.11 -18.37
N GLU A 84 8.88 -8.42 -17.34
CA GLU A 84 9.53 -9.03 -16.16
C GLU A 84 8.53 -9.80 -15.29
N CYS A 85 7.31 -9.29 -15.11
CA CYS A 85 6.29 -9.96 -14.29
C CYS A 85 5.86 -11.34 -14.85
N ARG A 86 5.86 -11.54 -16.18
CA ARG A 86 5.61 -12.88 -16.77
C ARG A 86 6.71 -13.90 -16.44
N LYS A 87 7.88 -13.45 -15.96
CA LYS A 87 8.98 -14.30 -15.47
C LYS A 87 9.08 -14.32 -13.94
N CYS A 88 8.25 -13.56 -13.21
CA CYS A 88 8.19 -13.56 -11.76
C CYS A 88 7.40 -14.77 -11.22
N GLN A 89 7.69 -15.97 -11.71
CA GLN A 89 7.58 -17.16 -10.86
C GLN A 89 8.78 -17.14 -9.89
N ILE A 90 8.83 -16.14 -9.00
CA ILE A 90 9.79 -16.14 -7.90
C ILE A 90 9.24 -17.11 -6.86
N PHE A 91 9.28 -18.40 -7.18
CA PHE A 91 9.35 -19.41 -6.15
C PHE A 91 10.69 -19.20 -5.46
N THR A 92 10.67 -18.46 -4.36
CA THR A 92 11.74 -18.62 -3.39
C THR A 92 11.66 -20.07 -2.94
N THR A 93 12.57 -20.92 -3.42
CA THR A 93 12.72 -22.30 -2.94
C THR A 93 13.15 -22.35 -1.46
N ARG A 94 13.36 -21.18 -0.86
CA ARG A 94 13.74 -20.97 0.52
C ARG A 94 12.52 -21.13 1.44
N PRO A 95 12.61 -21.95 2.50
CA PRO A 95 11.52 -22.09 3.44
C PRO A 95 11.33 -20.79 4.25
N LEU A 96 10.09 -20.47 4.61
CA LEU A 96 9.72 -19.26 5.35
C LEU A 96 10.60 -18.97 6.58
N PRO A 97 10.97 -19.95 7.43
CA PRO A 97 11.83 -19.72 8.59
C PRO A 97 13.20 -19.14 8.21
N ASP A 98 13.78 -19.55 7.08
CA ASP A 98 15.09 -19.06 6.64
C ASP A 98 15.00 -17.61 6.14
N ILE A 99 13.92 -17.29 5.42
CA ILE A 99 13.65 -15.91 4.98
C ILE A 99 13.51 -14.98 6.20
N LEU A 100 12.72 -15.40 7.20
CA LEU A 100 12.52 -14.63 8.41
C LEU A 100 13.81 -14.52 9.25
N LYS A 101 14.62 -15.58 9.30
CA LYS A 101 15.91 -15.57 9.99
C LYS A 101 16.87 -14.55 9.36
N ASP A 102 16.96 -14.52 8.04
CA ASP A 102 17.79 -13.55 7.31
C ASP A 102 17.31 -12.12 7.56
N LEU A 103 16.01 -11.86 7.44
CA LEU A 103 15.45 -10.53 7.69
C LEU A 103 15.68 -10.07 9.13
N ARG A 104 15.52 -10.97 10.10
CA ARG A 104 15.78 -10.69 11.52
C ARG A 104 17.26 -10.43 11.80
N SER A 105 18.17 -11.08 11.07
CA SER A 105 19.62 -10.84 11.22
C SER A 105 20.04 -9.41 10.87
N GLN A 106 19.22 -8.68 10.10
CA GLN A 106 19.46 -7.27 9.76
C GLN A 106 19.10 -6.31 10.92
N ILE A 107 18.45 -6.80 11.99
CA ILE A 107 18.10 -5.98 13.14
C ILE A 107 19.36 -5.66 13.96
N LYS A 108 19.75 -4.39 13.98
CA LYS A 108 20.88 -3.88 14.76
C LYS A 108 20.50 -3.79 16.23
N LEU A 109 21.06 -4.68 17.06
CA LEU A 109 20.76 -4.76 18.49
C LEU A 109 21.27 -3.57 19.31
N ASN A 110 22.28 -2.86 18.82
CA ASN A 110 22.90 -1.71 19.47
C ASN A 110 22.22 -0.37 19.14
N VAL A 111 21.26 -0.35 18.19
CA VAL A 111 20.53 0.86 17.80
C VAL A 111 19.07 0.70 18.21
N ILE A 112 18.55 1.68 18.95
CA ILE A 112 17.19 1.63 19.51
C ILE A 112 16.29 2.62 18.78
N SER A 113 15.23 2.12 18.17
CA SER A 113 14.11 2.92 17.65
C SER A 113 13.03 2.98 18.72
N ARG A 114 12.90 4.13 19.40
CA ARG A 114 11.88 4.35 20.43
C ARG A 114 10.54 4.71 19.80
N ILE A 115 9.48 4.07 20.28
CA ILE A 115 8.10 4.32 19.88
C ILE A 115 7.30 4.64 21.14
N ASN A 116 6.74 5.85 21.20
CA ASN A 116 5.86 6.28 22.28
C ASN A 116 4.43 6.45 21.76
N VAL A 117 3.51 5.65 22.29
CA VAL A 117 2.16 5.46 21.76
C VAL A 117 1.12 5.40 22.88
N ASP A 118 -0.12 5.77 22.58
CA ASP A 118 -1.28 5.61 23.45
C ASP A 118 -2.09 4.42 22.93
N ARG A 119 -2.59 3.52 23.80
CA ARG A 119 -3.34 2.32 23.36
C ARG A 119 -4.65 2.68 22.65
N THR A 120 -5.21 3.86 22.93
CA THR A 120 -6.41 4.38 22.27
C THR A 120 -6.13 5.01 20.91
N ASN A 121 -4.87 5.35 20.62
CA ASN A 121 -4.47 6.03 19.39
C ASN A 121 -3.15 5.48 18.80
N VAL A 122 -3.11 4.16 18.65
CA VAL A 122 -1.92 3.42 18.23
C VAL A 122 -1.47 3.81 16.82
N TRP A 123 -2.41 4.01 15.89
CA TRP A 123 -2.08 4.37 14.51
C TRP A 123 -1.40 5.73 14.39
N GLU A 124 -1.98 6.80 14.94
CA GLU A 124 -1.36 8.13 14.81
C GLU A 124 -0.05 8.22 15.61
N GLY A 125 0.04 7.53 16.75
CA GLY A 125 1.28 7.39 17.48
C GLY A 125 2.36 6.69 16.64
N ALA A 126 2.06 5.53 16.07
CA ALA A 126 2.98 4.80 15.19
C ALA A 126 3.38 5.63 13.97
N LEU A 127 2.42 6.29 13.32
CA LEU A 127 2.64 7.11 12.14
C LEU A 127 3.60 8.27 12.44
N ARG A 128 3.39 8.95 13.58
CA ARG A 128 4.25 10.04 14.03
C ARG A 128 5.68 9.57 14.29
N GLU A 129 5.84 8.44 14.98
CA GLU A 129 7.17 7.92 15.35
C GLU A 129 7.93 7.35 14.13
N MET A 130 7.27 6.56 13.30
CA MET A 130 7.88 5.92 12.13
C MET A 130 8.23 6.89 10.98
N ARG A 131 7.68 8.10 11.01
CA ARG A 131 8.00 9.19 10.07
C ARG A 131 9.20 10.03 10.48
N ARG A 132 9.70 9.88 11.70
CA ARG A 132 10.90 10.62 12.13
C ARG A 132 12.10 10.19 11.29
N LYS A 133 12.94 11.15 10.89
CA LYS A 133 14.18 10.90 10.14
C LYS A 133 15.11 9.89 10.83
N MET A 134 15.07 9.88 12.16
CA MET A 134 15.89 9.00 12.99
C MET A 134 15.31 7.58 13.13
N PHE A 135 14.05 7.37 12.76
CA PHE A 135 13.45 6.05 12.84
C PHE A 135 14.06 5.12 11.80
N ARG A 136 14.52 3.97 12.28
CA ARG A 136 15.14 2.95 11.45
C ARG A 136 14.42 1.62 11.68
N PRO A 137 13.76 1.04 10.65
CA PRO A 137 13.04 -0.23 10.75
C PRO A 137 13.93 -1.41 11.16
N THR A 138 15.22 -1.35 10.83
CA THR A 138 16.23 -2.38 11.08
C THR A 138 16.91 -2.22 12.45
N SER A 139 16.27 -1.57 13.42
CA SER A 139 16.82 -1.36 14.77
C SER A 139 15.89 -1.96 15.79
N THR A 140 16.43 -2.33 16.95
CA THR A 140 15.61 -2.85 18.05
C THR A 140 14.52 -1.85 18.43
N LEU A 141 13.27 -2.30 18.40
CA LEU A 141 12.12 -1.50 18.80
C LEU A 141 12.02 -1.46 20.32
N CYS A 142 11.92 -0.26 20.88
CA CYS A 142 11.60 -0.04 22.28
C CYS A 142 10.27 0.72 22.35
N VAL A 143 9.22 0.05 22.82
CA VAL A 143 7.88 0.61 22.90
C VAL A 143 7.60 1.04 24.34
N THR A 144 7.03 2.24 24.49
CA THR A 144 6.52 2.76 25.75
C THR A 144 5.11 3.27 25.53
N PHE A 145 4.20 2.88 26.42
CA PHE A 145 2.82 3.35 26.38
C PHE A 145 2.64 4.57 27.27
N SER A 146 2.16 5.68 26.70
CA SER A 146 1.98 6.94 27.44
C SER A 146 0.79 6.92 28.40
N ASP A 147 -0.10 5.94 28.28
CA ASP A 147 -1.30 5.78 29.10
C ASP A 147 -1.08 4.91 30.34
N ASP A 148 0.14 4.40 30.59
CA ASP A 148 0.51 3.59 31.76
C ASP A 148 0.27 4.27 33.13
N ALA A 149 -0.02 5.58 33.16
CA ALA A 149 -0.50 6.27 34.37
C ALA A 149 -1.97 5.92 34.73
N ARG A 150 -2.73 5.31 33.82
CA ARG A 150 -4.08 4.77 34.07
C ARG A 150 -3.95 3.27 34.31
N LYS A 151 -4.50 2.80 35.44
CA LYS A 151 -4.42 1.42 35.99
C LYS A 151 -4.23 0.34 34.91
N PRO A 152 -3.38 -0.69 35.17
CA PRO A 152 -3.21 -1.81 34.26
C PRO A 152 -4.56 -2.51 34.06
N GLN A 153 -5.21 -2.22 32.93
CA GLN A 153 -6.44 -2.89 32.54
C GLN A 153 -6.05 -4.19 31.86
N VAL A 154 -6.30 -5.30 32.57
CA VAL A 154 -6.36 -6.69 32.10
C VAL A 154 -5.29 -6.98 31.03
N ALA A 155 -4.08 -7.25 31.51
CA ALA A 155 -3.01 -7.82 30.70
C ALA A 155 -3.49 -9.18 30.16
N VAL A 156 -4.02 -9.18 28.93
CA VAL A 156 -4.05 -10.36 28.08
C VAL A 156 -2.59 -10.64 27.72
N ASP A 157 -1.94 -11.57 28.43
CA ASP A 157 -0.73 -12.35 28.08
C ASP A 157 0.40 -11.70 27.23
N LEU A 158 0.51 -10.37 27.22
CA LEU A 158 1.43 -9.61 26.40
C LEU A 158 2.47 -8.94 27.30
N GLY A 159 3.29 -9.75 27.97
CA GLY A 159 4.38 -9.27 28.83
C GLY A 159 5.49 -8.49 28.08
N ASN A 160 5.39 -8.35 26.76
CA ASN A 160 6.32 -7.59 25.93
C ASN A 160 5.59 -6.40 25.27
N PRO A 161 5.88 -5.13 25.68
CA PRO A 161 5.26 -3.94 25.12
C PRO A 161 5.39 -3.81 23.59
N CYS A 162 6.48 -4.31 23.02
CA CYS A 162 6.65 -4.33 21.57
C CYS A 162 5.65 -5.28 20.91
N ARG A 163 5.48 -6.49 21.46
CA ARG A 163 4.49 -7.45 20.95
C ARG A 163 3.07 -6.91 21.08
N GLU A 164 2.75 -6.30 22.23
CA GLU A 164 1.45 -5.65 22.46
C GLU A 164 1.17 -4.57 21.41
N PHE A 165 2.10 -3.66 21.19
CA PHE A 165 1.97 -2.61 20.18
C PHE A 165 1.76 -3.16 18.78
N LEU A 166 2.53 -4.17 18.36
CA LEU A 166 2.37 -4.78 17.04
C LEU A 166 1.01 -5.48 16.89
N CYS A 167 0.49 -6.11 17.94
CA CYS A 167 -0.85 -6.68 17.95
C CYS A 167 -1.93 -5.60 17.80
N LEU A 168 -1.86 -4.52 18.59
CA LEU A 168 -2.81 -3.41 18.51
C LEU A 168 -2.75 -2.71 17.13
N LEU A 169 -1.54 -2.58 16.56
CA LEU A 169 -1.34 -1.99 15.24
C LEU A 169 -1.98 -2.84 14.14
N MET A 170 -1.79 -4.16 14.15
CA MET A 170 -2.44 -5.05 13.19
C MET A 170 -3.96 -5.04 13.34
N HIS A 171 -4.46 -5.01 14.58
CA HIS A 171 -5.91 -4.90 14.83
C HIS A 171 -6.48 -3.59 14.29
N HIS A 172 -5.79 -2.46 14.50
CA HIS A 172 -6.21 -1.17 13.95
C HIS A 172 -6.22 -1.21 12.42
N LEU A 173 -5.15 -1.74 11.79
CA LEU A 173 -5.07 -1.83 10.32
C LEU A 173 -6.23 -2.63 9.74
N ALA A 174 -6.56 -3.80 10.32
CA ALA A 174 -7.67 -4.63 9.88
C ALA A 174 -9.02 -3.91 9.90
N ASN A 175 -9.21 -2.96 10.81
CA ASN A 175 -10.45 -2.19 10.99
C ASN A 175 -10.36 -0.76 10.43
N SER A 176 -9.28 -0.42 9.73
CA SER A 176 -9.05 0.93 9.21
C SER A 176 -9.78 1.17 7.90
N VAL A 177 -9.89 2.44 7.51
CA VAL A 177 -10.44 2.86 6.19
C VAL A 177 -9.56 2.45 5.00
N LEU A 178 -8.39 1.84 5.24
CA LEU A 178 -7.47 1.39 4.19
C LEU A 178 -7.90 0.08 3.55
N PHE A 179 -8.75 -0.69 4.25
CA PHE A 179 -9.16 -2.01 3.82
C PHE A 179 -10.67 -2.18 3.91
N GLU A 180 -11.26 -2.88 2.94
CA GLU A 180 -12.68 -3.18 2.87
C GLU A 180 -12.89 -4.66 2.56
N GLY A 181 -14.07 -5.17 2.87
CA GLY A 181 -14.40 -6.60 2.77
C GLY A 181 -14.68 -7.20 4.14
N SER A 182 -14.81 -8.52 4.15
CA SER A 182 -15.16 -9.28 5.35
C SER A 182 -14.04 -9.23 6.40
N ALA A 183 -14.28 -9.76 7.60
CA ALA A 183 -13.27 -9.73 8.67
C ALA A 183 -11.99 -10.51 8.31
N THR A 184 -12.08 -11.52 7.45
CA THR A 184 -10.98 -12.44 7.09
C THR A 184 -10.53 -12.32 5.63
N SER A 185 -11.24 -11.55 4.81
CA SER A 185 -10.92 -11.36 3.40
C SER A 185 -11.18 -9.91 3.02
N LYS A 186 -10.11 -9.10 3.07
CA LYS A 186 -10.15 -7.67 2.76
C LYS A 186 -9.24 -7.32 1.59
N ASN A 187 -9.74 -6.42 0.76
CA ASN A 187 -8.99 -5.76 -0.30
C ASN A 187 -8.68 -4.31 0.09
N MET A 188 -7.79 -3.65 -0.66
CA MET A 188 -7.49 -2.23 -0.44
C MET A 188 -8.66 -1.38 -0.90
N THR A 189 -9.09 -0.44 -0.07
CA THR A 189 -10.06 0.58 -0.48
C THR A 189 -9.43 1.56 -1.46
N LEU A 190 -10.25 2.19 -2.30
CA LEU A 190 -9.81 3.38 -3.06
C LEU A 190 -10.07 4.65 -2.23
N ASN A 191 -9.16 4.98 -1.30
CA ASN A 191 -9.29 6.17 -0.45
C ASN A 191 -8.29 7.28 -0.85
N SER A 192 -8.80 8.35 -1.46
CA SER A 192 -7.99 9.47 -1.97
C SER A 192 -7.23 10.24 -0.87
N ARG A 193 -7.79 10.32 0.34
CA ARG A 193 -7.12 10.93 1.50
C ARG A 193 -5.97 10.04 1.96
N ALA A 194 -6.22 8.74 2.11
CA ALA A 194 -5.19 7.79 2.50
C ALA A 194 -4.01 7.78 1.52
N LEU A 195 -4.28 7.84 0.21
CA LEU A 195 -3.26 7.93 -0.81
C LEU A 195 -2.45 9.23 -0.70
N ARG A 196 -3.13 10.38 -0.60
CA ARG A 196 -2.48 11.69 -0.46
C ARG A 196 -1.64 11.82 0.81
N CYS A 197 -2.06 11.17 1.87
CA CYS A 197 -1.39 11.21 3.17
C CYS A 197 -0.37 10.07 3.35
N ASP A 198 -0.04 9.31 2.30
CA ASP A 198 0.90 8.18 2.31
C ASP A 198 0.52 7.05 3.29
N TRP A 199 -0.77 6.90 3.63
CA TRP A 199 -1.20 5.92 4.62
C TRP A 199 -1.04 4.46 4.14
N TYR A 200 -1.24 4.18 2.85
CA TYR A 200 -0.98 2.84 2.30
C TYR A 200 0.50 2.45 2.38
N TYR A 201 1.39 3.40 2.09
CA TYR A 201 2.83 3.19 2.20
C TYR A 201 3.24 2.91 3.65
N GLU A 202 2.72 3.69 4.59
CA GLU A 202 3.01 3.52 6.01
C GLU A 202 2.41 2.24 6.58
N ALA A 203 1.20 1.86 6.16
CA ALA A 203 0.61 0.57 6.53
C ALA A 203 1.47 -0.60 6.04
N GLY A 204 1.94 -0.56 4.79
CA GLY A 204 2.86 -1.57 4.25
C GLY A 204 4.17 -1.65 5.05
N ARG A 205 4.77 -0.51 5.37
CA ARG A 205 5.96 -0.45 6.25
C ARG A 205 5.68 -1.05 7.63
N MET A 206 4.56 -0.70 8.25
CA MET A 206 4.17 -1.18 9.57
C MET A 206 3.92 -2.69 9.60
N ILE A 207 3.29 -3.22 8.56
CA ILE A 207 3.10 -4.66 8.36
C ILE A 207 4.45 -5.37 8.24
N ALA A 208 5.36 -4.85 7.41
CA ALA A 208 6.70 -5.41 7.25
C ALA A 208 7.49 -5.39 8.57
N VAL A 209 7.43 -4.27 9.31
CA VAL A 209 8.02 -4.15 10.64
C VAL A 209 7.45 -5.19 11.59
N SER A 210 6.12 -5.39 11.60
CA SER A 210 5.49 -6.41 12.44
C SER A 210 6.05 -7.80 12.14
N ILE A 211 6.07 -8.21 10.88
CA ILE A 211 6.54 -9.55 10.47
C ILE A 211 8.01 -9.76 10.85
N VAL A 212 8.88 -8.80 10.51
CA VAL A 212 10.33 -8.89 10.77
C VAL A 212 10.62 -8.91 12.26
N HIS A 213 9.98 -8.05 13.05
CA HIS A 213 10.17 -8.00 14.52
C HIS A 213 9.43 -9.09 15.30
N GLY A 214 8.77 -10.03 14.62
CA GLY A 214 8.10 -11.17 15.25
C GLY A 214 6.73 -10.87 15.86
N GLY A 215 6.11 -9.77 15.44
CA GLY A 215 4.69 -9.49 15.64
C GLY A 215 3.78 -10.30 14.71
N PRO A 216 2.45 -10.08 14.79
CA PRO A 216 1.49 -10.77 13.96
C PRO A 216 1.56 -10.34 12.48
N SER A 217 1.30 -11.29 11.59
CA SER A 217 1.05 -11.04 10.16
C SER A 217 -0.38 -10.53 9.93
N PRO A 218 -0.65 -9.81 8.82
CA PRO A 218 -2.00 -9.42 8.46
C PRO A 218 -2.79 -10.67 8.03
N ASN A 219 -3.62 -11.20 8.93
CA ASN A 219 -4.44 -12.38 8.71
C ASN A 219 -5.81 -12.09 8.06
N PHE A 220 -5.96 -10.90 7.48
CA PHE A 220 -7.22 -10.39 6.95
C PHE A 220 -7.15 -10.05 5.46
N PHE A 221 -6.02 -10.28 4.79
CA PHE A 221 -5.91 -10.02 3.35
C PHE A 221 -6.71 -11.04 2.54
N SER A 222 -7.44 -10.57 1.53
CA SER A 222 -8.05 -11.46 0.54
C SER A 222 -6.98 -12.15 -0.28
N THR A 223 -7.32 -13.31 -0.87
CA THR A 223 -6.45 -14.02 -1.80
C THR A 223 -6.00 -13.12 -2.95
N THR A 224 -6.92 -12.32 -3.49
CA THR A 224 -6.66 -11.36 -4.55
C THR A 224 -5.63 -10.31 -4.12
N LEU A 225 -5.81 -9.69 -2.96
CA LEU A 225 -4.84 -8.71 -2.46
C LEU A 225 -3.46 -9.34 -2.22
N PHE A 226 -3.42 -10.54 -1.63
CA PHE A 226 -2.18 -11.26 -1.41
C PHE A 226 -1.46 -11.56 -2.73
N HIS A 227 -2.18 -12.05 -3.74
CA HIS A 227 -1.63 -12.30 -5.07
C HIS A 227 -1.15 -11.01 -5.76
N CYS A 228 -1.88 -9.91 -5.64
CA CYS A 228 -1.44 -8.61 -6.14
C CYS A 228 -0.11 -8.17 -5.51
N LEU A 229 0.07 -8.41 -4.21
CA LEU A 229 1.32 -8.07 -3.50
C LEU A 229 2.48 -9.01 -3.85
N ALA A 230 2.20 -10.30 -3.99
CA ALA A 230 3.22 -11.33 -4.22
C ALA A 230 3.65 -11.44 -5.69
N TYR A 231 2.70 -11.30 -6.61
CA TYR A 231 2.88 -11.60 -8.03
C TYR A 231 2.60 -10.40 -8.93
N GLY A 232 1.99 -9.33 -8.40
CA GLY A 232 1.62 -8.15 -9.16
C GLY A 232 0.14 -8.14 -9.56
N PRO A 233 -0.49 -6.96 -9.64
CA PRO A 233 -1.89 -6.83 -10.06
C PRO A 233 -2.12 -7.25 -11.52
N GLU A 234 -1.09 -7.22 -12.37
CA GLU A 234 -1.15 -7.57 -13.79
C GLU A 234 -1.40 -9.05 -14.08
N VAL A 235 -1.12 -9.93 -13.12
CA VAL A 235 -1.34 -11.39 -13.23
C VAL A 235 -2.44 -11.89 -12.31
N THR A 236 -3.03 -11.00 -11.53
CA THR A 236 -4.06 -11.33 -10.54
C THR A 236 -5.43 -10.96 -11.07
N GLU A 237 -6.33 -11.94 -11.14
CA GLU A 237 -7.72 -11.70 -11.54
C GLU A 237 -8.61 -11.53 -10.30
N PRO A 238 -9.34 -10.41 -10.17
CA PRO A 238 -10.30 -10.23 -9.09
C PRO A 238 -11.53 -11.12 -9.28
N THR A 239 -12.15 -11.47 -8.17
CA THR A 239 -13.35 -12.30 -8.13
C THR A 239 -14.58 -11.50 -7.72
N MET A 240 -15.77 -12.08 -7.84
CA MET A 240 -17.00 -11.44 -7.33
C MET A 240 -16.98 -11.23 -5.80
N GLU A 241 -16.15 -11.96 -5.07
CA GLU A 241 -15.97 -11.79 -3.62
C GLU A 241 -15.22 -10.51 -3.27
N ASP A 242 -14.42 -9.97 -4.20
CA ASP A 242 -13.69 -8.71 -4.03
C ASP A 242 -14.58 -7.48 -4.18
N VAL A 243 -15.82 -7.65 -4.69
CA VAL A 243 -16.78 -6.55 -4.85
C VAL A 243 -17.57 -6.38 -3.56
N THR A 244 -17.13 -5.45 -2.72
CA THR A 244 -17.73 -5.18 -1.40
C THR A 244 -19.14 -4.58 -1.48
N HIS A 245 -19.41 -3.78 -2.52
CA HIS A 245 -20.68 -3.10 -2.69
C HIS A 245 -21.71 -3.98 -3.40
N PHE A 246 -22.75 -4.36 -2.68
CA PHE A 246 -23.84 -5.20 -3.18
C PHE A 246 -24.44 -4.70 -4.51
N GLU A 247 -24.73 -3.40 -4.62
CA GLU A 247 -25.28 -2.83 -5.85
C GLU A 247 -24.33 -2.94 -7.05
N MET A 248 -23.01 -2.78 -6.81
CA MET A 248 -22.03 -2.96 -7.88
C MET A 248 -21.93 -4.43 -8.27
N ALA A 249 -21.92 -5.34 -7.31
CA ALA A 249 -21.92 -6.78 -7.58
C ALA A 249 -23.13 -7.20 -8.43
N GLN A 250 -24.32 -6.68 -8.11
CA GLN A 250 -25.53 -6.91 -8.91
C GLN A 250 -25.42 -6.35 -10.33
N LYS A 251 -24.89 -5.13 -10.50
CA LYS A 251 -24.69 -4.52 -11.81
C LYS A 251 -23.69 -5.31 -12.65
N ILE A 252 -22.55 -5.71 -12.07
CA ILE A 252 -21.55 -6.54 -12.73
C ILE A 252 -22.16 -7.86 -13.19
N LYS A 253 -22.93 -8.52 -12.31
CA LYS A 253 -23.61 -9.78 -12.65
C LYS A 253 -24.58 -9.61 -13.83
N LYS A 254 -25.41 -8.56 -13.82
CA LYS A 254 -26.33 -8.24 -14.92
C LYS A 254 -25.58 -8.00 -16.24
N VAL A 255 -24.44 -7.30 -16.20
CA VAL A 255 -23.61 -7.05 -17.39
C VAL A 255 -23.00 -8.36 -17.90
N ALA A 256 -22.50 -9.22 -17.01
CA ALA A 256 -21.93 -10.51 -17.37
C ALA A 256 -22.95 -11.47 -18.00
N GLU A 257 -24.21 -11.41 -17.55
CA GLU A 257 -25.32 -12.22 -18.09
C GLU A 257 -25.95 -11.63 -19.36
N ALA A 258 -25.64 -10.38 -19.72
CA ALA A 258 -26.23 -9.71 -20.86
C ALA A 258 -25.73 -10.28 -22.20
N ARG A 259 -26.67 -10.62 -23.10
CA ARG A 259 -26.34 -11.04 -24.47
C ARG A 259 -26.02 -9.83 -25.34
N VAL A 260 -24.75 -9.69 -25.73
CA VAL A 260 -24.33 -8.67 -26.71
C VAL A 260 -24.74 -9.12 -28.12
N ARG A 261 -25.75 -8.47 -28.71
CA ARG A 261 -26.03 -8.60 -30.15
C ARG A 261 -25.20 -7.57 -30.91
N ARG A 262 -24.18 -8.03 -31.64
CA ARG A 262 -23.47 -7.19 -32.62
C ARG A 262 -24.38 -7.02 -33.84
N ILE A 263 -24.98 -5.84 -33.98
CA ILE A 263 -25.70 -5.47 -35.20
C ILE A 263 -24.64 -5.27 -36.28
N LYS A 264 -24.56 -6.19 -37.25
CA LYS A 264 -23.82 -5.95 -38.49
C LYS A 264 -24.72 -5.09 -39.36
N TRP A 265 -24.35 -3.84 -39.57
CA TRP A 265 -24.93 -3.04 -40.63
C TRP A 265 -24.46 -3.64 -41.95
N GLN A 266 -25.40 -4.12 -42.76
CA GLN A 266 -25.13 -4.36 -44.17
C GLN A 266 -25.15 -2.99 -44.83
N ASP A 267 -24.02 -2.60 -45.42
CA ASP A 267 -23.95 -1.40 -46.24
C ASP A 267 -25.00 -1.52 -47.36
N SER A 268 -25.98 -0.63 -47.32
CA SER A 268 -26.95 -0.44 -48.40
C SER A 268 -26.19 0.02 -49.64
N GLN A 269 -26.45 -0.69 -50.74
CA GLN A 269 -25.82 -0.59 -52.07
C GLN A 269 -25.51 0.83 -52.57
#